data_AF-A0A920SP77-F1
#
_entry.id   AF-A0A920SP77-F1
#
_cell.length_a   1.000
_cell.length_b   1.000
_cell.length_c   1.000
_cell.angle_alpha   90.00
_cell.angle_beta   90.00
_cell.angle_gamma   90.00
#
_symmetry.space_group_name_H-M   'P 1'
#
loop_
_entity.id
_entity.type
_entity.pdbx_description
1 polymer ?
#
loop_
_entity_poly.entity_id
_entity_poly.type
_entity_poly.pdbx_seq_one_letter_code
_entity_poly.pdbx_strand_id
1 'polypeptide(L)'
;MNDSGGPVVKDQDGPEIYATLYSISPSPHDEATIWTGSDDGFVHVTRDSGENWSNVTPPDMLAHTRVMTIDISQHDAGTVYVAGIRYEMDDRSPYAWKTNDYGENWTKIIDGIAPNDFVRVVREDPDRSGLLYAGTEHGVYVSFDDGGSWSSLSYDLPDTPVTGLAVQDRDVVISTHGRSFWVLDDIETLRQIRADVAGSDTHMFAPADAIRRSVPAVLDYYVSGSDREVRLDVLDSEGELVSTLFQGTRDEGTYRETWNLRYPGAVTFEGIVLEGGNPAIGPWSPPGRYEARLTVDGNVQVSSFNVIRDPRLRDVTDADLIAQFNLALAIRDAESKANGNVLLIRDIRTQVQASVMQSSDQQLRELAEQFTGDISELETELYQVRNQSPKDKIAFPIRLNDRLTGLRNRLERGDAAPTAAYRRVYTELSAELDETMQALEVLFTEDLSRLNTELNRAGLPRVIIRDRLITE
;
A
#
# COMPACT_ATOMS: atom_id res chain seq x y z
N MET A 1 50.28 -27.87 -26.65
CA MET A 1 48.89 -27.58 -27.05
C MET A 1 48.97 -26.78 -28.33
N ASN A 2 48.14 -27.10 -29.33
CA ASN A 2 48.04 -26.28 -30.55
C ASN A 2 47.18 -25.03 -30.25
N ASP A 3 47.33 -23.97 -31.04
CA ASP A 3 46.51 -22.75 -30.94
C ASP A 3 45.01 -23.09 -30.98
N SER A 4 44.21 -22.49 -30.09
CA SER A 4 42.74 -22.61 -30.11
C SER A 4 42.20 -22.06 -31.44
N GLY A 5 41.14 -22.68 -31.98
CA GLY A 5 40.51 -22.29 -33.25
C GLY A 5 41.20 -22.83 -34.53
N GLY A 6 42.42 -23.35 -34.42
CA GLY A 6 43.11 -24.01 -35.54
C GLY A 6 43.74 -23.03 -36.56
N PRO A 7 44.25 -23.53 -37.70
CA PRO A 7 45.15 -22.77 -38.59
C PRO A 7 44.47 -21.70 -39.46
N VAL A 8 43.14 -21.63 -39.44
CA VAL A 8 42.35 -20.76 -40.35
C VAL A 8 41.62 -19.65 -39.59
N VAL A 9 41.06 -19.95 -38.42
CA VAL A 9 40.39 -18.99 -37.54
C VAL A 9 41.01 -19.17 -36.16
N LYS A 10 42.08 -18.44 -35.88
CA LYS A 10 42.66 -18.47 -34.54
C LYS A 10 41.64 -17.85 -33.58
N ASP A 11 41.36 -18.52 -32.47
CA ASP A 11 40.39 -18.12 -31.43
C ASP A 11 40.92 -16.95 -30.56
N GLN A 12 41.77 -16.10 -31.15
CA GLN A 12 42.40 -14.94 -30.54
C GLN A 12 42.13 -13.75 -31.46
N ASP A 13 40.91 -13.26 -31.44
CA ASP A 13 40.44 -12.20 -32.35
C ASP A 13 40.92 -10.82 -31.90
N GLY A 14 41.63 -10.75 -30.76
CA GLY A 14 42.09 -9.51 -30.13
C GLY A 14 41.19 -8.84 -29.09
N PRO A 15 39.86 -9.09 -28.98
CA PRO A 15 39.03 -8.40 -27.99
C PRO A 15 39.32 -8.85 -26.55
N GLU A 16 39.95 -10.03 -26.34
CA GLU A 16 40.37 -10.49 -25.01
C GLU A 16 41.81 -10.07 -24.62
N ILE A 17 42.50 -9.24 -25.42
CA ILE A 17 43.95 -8.99 -25.28
C ILE A 17 44.30 -7.67 -24.56
N TYR A 18 43.33 -6.78 -24.31
CA TYR A 18 43.56 -5.52 -23.58
C TYR A 18 42.54 -5.31 -22.47
N ALA A 19 42.99 -4.71 -21.37
CA ALA A 19 42.12 -4.27 -20.28
C ALA A 19 41.06 -3.28 -20.83
N THR A 20 39.80 -3.54 -20.51
CA THR A 20 38.65 -2.75 -20.97
C THR A 20 38.23 -1.79 -19.86
N LEU A 21 37.93 -0.54 -20.22
CA LEU A 21 37.18 0.35 -19.32
C LEU A 21 35.78 -0.23 -19.13
N TYR A 22 35.52 -0.76 -17.94
CA TYR A 22 34.30 -1.48 -17.60
C TYR A 22 33.24 -0.55 -16.99
N SER A 23 33.68 0.49 -16.27
CA SER A 23 32.81 1.49 -15.65
C SER A 23 33.28 2.89 -15.99
N ILE A 24 32.33 3.79 -16.28
CA ILE A 24 32.56 5.22 -16.44
C ILE A 24 31.44 5.97 -15.71
N SER A 25 31.81 6.95 -14.90
CA SER A 25 30.88 7.72 -14.06
C SER A 25 31.24 9.20 -14.10
N PRO A 26 30.52 10.00 -14.89
CA PRO A 26 30.57 11.46 -14.80
C PRO A 26 30.02 11.93 -13.45
N SER A 27 30.62 12.98 -12.89
CA SER A 27 30.17 13.58 -11.63
C SER A 27 28.80 14.24 -11.79
N PRO A 28 27.87 14.07 -10.83
CA PRO A 28 26.64 14.84 -10.79
C PRO A 28 26.87 16.30 -10.34
N HIS A 29 28.05 16.62 -9.80
CA HIS A 29 28.38 17.94 -9.23
C HIS A 29 28.99 18.91 -10.24
N ASP A 30 29.66 18.40 -11.26
CA ASP A 30 30.35 19.19 -12.28
C ASP A 30 30.65 18.37 -13.54
N GLU A 31 30.79 19.05 -14.67
CA GLU A 31 31.07 18.40 -15.97
C GLU A 31 32.55 18.03 -16.18
N ALA A 32 33.46 18.52 -15.33
CA ALA A 32 34.89 18.32 -15.49
C ALA A 32 35.38 17.02 -14.85
N THR A 33 34.64 16.51 -13.88
CA THR A 33 35.02 15.33 -13.10
C THR A 33 34.42 14.05 -13.68
N ILE A 34 35.29 13.11 -14.07
CA ILE A 34 34.88 11.80 -14.60
C ILE A 34 35.75 10.71 -13.95
N TRP A 35 35.09 9.66 -13.50
CA TRP A 35 35.73 8.47 -12.96
C TRP A 35 35.63 7.30 -13.94
N THR A 36 36.66 6.46 -13.97
CA THR A 36 36.67 5.23 -14.77
C THR A 36 37.25 4.06 -13.98
N GLY A 37 36.70 2.88 -14.21
CA GLY A 37 37.16 1.61 -13.65
C GLY A 37 37.39 0.59 -14.76
N SER A 38 38.47 -0.18 -14.68
CA SER A 38 38.80 -1.21 -15.67
C SER A 38 38.54 -2.63 -15.16
N ASP A 39 38.56 -3.59 -16.06
CA ASP A 39 38.44 -5.03 -15.74
C ASP A 39 39.75 -5.65 -15.19
N ASP A 40 40.87 -4.95 -15.27
CA ASP A 40 42.19 -5.36 -14.75
C ASP A 40 42.56 -4.75 -13.38
N GLY A 41 41.67 -3.94 -12.79
CA GLY A 41 41.80 -3.45 -11.43
C GLY A 41 42.42 -2.06 -11.30
N PHE A 42 42.18 -1.17 -12.26
CA PHE A 42 42.53 0.24 -12.13
C PHE A 42 41.30 1.13 -11.96
N VAL A 43 41.43 2.13 -11.09
CA VAL A 43 40.49 3.25 -10.93
C VAL A 43 41.22 4.54 -11.24
N HIS A 44 40.64 5.35 -12.13
CA HIS A 44 41.19 6.66 -12.49
C HIS A 44 40.14 7.76 -12.37
N VAL A 45 40.61 8.97 -12.10
CA VAL A 45 39.79 10.19 -12.08
C VAL A 45 40.46 11.28 -12.91
N THR A 46 39.66 11.99 -13.70
CA THR A 46 39.98 13.31 -14.27
C THR A 46 39.11 14.35 -13.58
N ARG A 47 39.62 15.57 -13.44
CA ARG A 47 38.91 16.75 -12.91
C ARG A 47 39.04 17.97 -13.84
N ASP A 48 39.50 17.73 -15.06
CA ASP A 48 39.77 18.72 -16.10
C ASP A 48 39.24 18.24 -17.47
N SER A 49 38.07 17.62 -17.46
CA SER A 49 37.36 17.16 -18.67
C SER A 49 38.17 16.17 -19.53
N GLY A 50 39.05 15.39 -18.90
CA GLY A 50 39.84 14.34 -19.54
C GLY A 50 41.19 14.81 -20.08
N GLU A 51 41.63 16.03 -19.80
CA GLU A 51 42.98 16.51 -20.17
C GLU A 51 44.07 15.74 -19.41
N ASN A 52 43.87 15.49 -18.10
CA ASN A 52 44.76 14.71 -17.26
C ASN A 52 43.98 13.66 -16.44
N TRP A 53 44.59 12.49 -16.26
CA TRP A 53 44.03 11.38 -15.51
C TRP A 53 44.98 10.95 -14.39
N SER A 54 44.45 10.81 -13.18
CA SER A 54 45.18 10.32 -12.01
C SER A 54 44.75 8.89 -11.70
N ASN A 55 45.72 7.99 -11.53
CA ASN A 55 45.45 6.64 -11.01
C ASN A 55 45.26 6.74 -9.50
N VAL A 56 44.05 6.42 -9.05
CA VAL A 56 43.60 6.49 -7.66
C VAL A 56 43.08 5.15 -7.19
N THR A 57 43.65 4.06 -7.72
CA THR A 57 43.27 2.68 -7.37
C THR A 57 43.45 2.44 -5.87
N PRO A 58 42.47 1.81 -5.17
CA PRO A 58 42.63 1.43 -3.78
C PRO A 58 43.92 0.61 -3.57
N PRO A 59 44.78 0.95 -2.60
CA PRO A 59 46.09 0.30 -2.46
C PRO A 59 46.02 -1.21 -2.19
N ASP A 60 44.92 -1.70 -1.60
CA ASP A 60 44.68 -3.11 -1.32
C ASP A 60 43.84 -3.82 -2.40
N MET A 61 43.48 -3.12 -3.49
CA MET A 61 42.86 -3.74 -4.65
C MET A 61 43.89 -4.59 -5.39
N LEU A 62 43.62 -5.89 -5.44
CA LEU A 62 44.48 -6.85 -6.11
C LEU A 62 44.32 -6.73 -7.64
N ALA A 63 45.39 -7.00 -8.40
CA ALA A 63 45.36 -7.02 -9.86
C ALA A 63 44.29 -7.98 -10.41
N HIS A 64 43.72 -7.64 -11.57
CA HIS A 64 42.61 -8.37 -12.20
C HIS A 64 41.30 -8.36 -11.41
N THR A 65 41.12 -7.37 -10.53
CA THR A 65 39.80 -7.08 -9.95
C THR A 65 38.98 -6.33 -10.98
N ARG A 66 37.86 -6.89 -11.43
CA ARG A 66 36.98 -6.17 -12.35
C ARG A 66 36.20 -5.12 -11.57
N VAL A 67 36.42 -3.84 -11.87
CA VAL A 67 35.67 -2.72 -11.28
C VAL A 67 34.28 -2.67 -11.90
N MET A 68 33.28 -3.13 -11.17
CA MET A 68 31.92 -3.28 -11.66
C MET A 68 31.18 -1.95 -11.72
N THR A 69 31.21 -1.22 -10.59
CA THR A 69 30.51 0.07 -10.47
C THR A 69 31.37 1.06 -9.73
N ILE A 70 31.23 2.32 -10.14
CA ILE A 70 31.67 3.50 -9.43
C ILE A 70 30.40 4.32 -9.19
N ASP A 71 30.12 4.68 -7.94
CA ASP A 71 28.99 5.51 -7.57
C ASP A 71 29.53 6.76 -6.88
N ILE A 72 29.31 7.91 -7.51
CA ILE A 72 29.73 9.20 -6.97
C ILE A 72 28.59 9.71 -6.10
N SER A 73 28.88 10.05 -4.86
CA SER A 73 27.88 10.50 -3.91
C SER A 73 27.10 11.70 -4.46
N GLN A 74 25.78 11.70 -4.29
CA GLN A 74 24.94 12.86 -4.62
C GLN A 74 25.09 13.99 -3.60
N HIS A 75 25.63 13.69 -2.42
CA HIS A 75 25.73 14.60 -1.29
C HIS A 75 27.11 15.26 -1.16
N ASP A 76 28.17 14.56 -1.58
CA ASP A 76 29.55 15.04 -1.48
C ASP A 76 30.39 14.68 -2.71
N ALA A 77 30.97 15.69 -3.36
CA ALA A 77 31.69 15.51 -4.63
C ALA A 77 33.00 14.73 -4.50
N GLY A 78 33.58 14.63 -3.29
CA GLY A 78 34.79 13.86 -3.02
C GLY A 78 34.52 12.40 -2.65
N THR A 79 33.26 12.06 -2.36
CA THR A 79 32.85 10.74 -1.88
C THR A 79 32.46 9.82 -3.02
N VAL A 80 33.12 8.65 -3.08
CA VAL A 80 32.91 7.67 -4.15
C VAL A 80 32.93 6.26 -3.57
N TYR A 81 31.98 5.44 -4.01
CA TYR A 81 31.88 4.02 -3.69
C TYR A 81 32.24 3.18 -4.91
N VAL A 82 33.03 2.14 -4.71
CA VAL A 82 33.50 1.25 -5.78
C VAL A 82 33.19 -0.19 -5.41
N ALA A 83 32.53 -0.94 -6.30
CA ALA A 83 32.35 -2.38 -6.17
C ALA A 83 33.24 -3.13 -7.16
N GLY A 84 33.83 -4.24 -6.74
CA GLY A 84 34.69 -5.06 -7.58
C GLY A 84 34.46 -6.55 -7.40
N ILE A 85 34.80 -7.34 -8.42
CA ILE A 85 34.67 -8.80 -8.38
C ILE A 85 35.94 -9.50 -8.84
N ARG A 86 36.15 -10.71 -8.31
CA ARG A 86 37.33 -11.54 -8.57
C ARG A 86 37.02 -13.03 -8.77
N TYR A 87 35.76 -13.41 -9.00
CA TYR A 87 35.38 -14.82 -9.09
C TYR A 87 36.09 -15.57 -10.24
N GLU A 88 36.52 -14.86 -11.28
CA GLU A 88 37.30 -15.39 -12.41
C GLU A 88 38.73 -15.77 -12.01
N MET A 89 39.20 -15.29 -10.86
CA MET A 89 40.47 -15.61 -10.22
C MET A 89 40.31 -16.62 -9.08
N ASP A 90 39.18 -17.35 -9.03
CA ASP A 90 38.80 -18.27 -7.95
C ASP A 90 38.67 -17.58 -6.58
N ASP A 91 38.34 -16.28 -6.56
CA ASP A 91 38.16 -15.48 -5.35
C ASP A 91 36.73 -14.93 -5.29
N ARG A 92 35.93 -15.48 -4.38
CA ARG A 92 34.51 -15.13 -4.17
C ARG A 92 34.29 -14.14 -3.03
N SER A 93 35.36 -13.56 -2.49
CA SER A 93 35.26 -12.63 -1.38
C SER A 93 34.51 -11.34 -1.77
N PRO A 94 33.81 -10.68 -0.85
CA PRO A 94 33.22 -9.37 -1.09
C PRO A 94 34.31 -8.29 -1.21
N TYR A 95 34.10 -7.40 -2.17
CA TYR A 95 34.99 -6.27 -2.44
C TYR A 95 34.18 -5.02 -2.75
N ALA A 96 34.19 -4.10 -1.79
CA ALA A 96 33.68 -2.75 -1.96
C ALA A 96 34.60 -1.76 -1.22
N TRP A 97 34.78 -0.58 -1.79
CA TRP A 97 35.63 0.47 -1.23
C TRP A 97 34.90 1.81 -1.24
N LYS A 98 35.32 2.69 -0.33
CA LYS A 98 34.88 4.07 -0.22
C LYS A 98 36.09 4.99 -0.13
N THR A 99 36.03 6.13 -0.80
CA THR A 99 36.87 7.31 -0.58
C THR A 99 35.99 8.52 -0.28
N ASN A 100 36.54 9.55 0.36
CA ASN A 100 35.91 10.86 0.58
C ASN A 100 36.82 12.03 0.17
N ASP A 101 37.90 11.74 -0.56
CA ASP A 101 38.95 12.69 -0.92
C ASP A 101 39.47 12.45 -2.35
N TYR A 102 38.56 12.10 -3.26
CA TYR A 102 38.89 11.83 -4.66
C TYR A 102 39.92 10.69 -4.86
N GLY A 103 39.93 9.72 -3.95
CA GLY A 103 40.73 8.50 -4.05
C GLY A 103 42.16 8.65 -3.53
N GLU A 104 42.46 9.71 -2.77
CA GLU A 104 43.72 9.81 -2.03
C GLU A 104 43.78 8.77 -0.91
N ASN A 105 42.67 8.54 -0.20
CA ASN A 105 42.52 7.51 0.81
C ASN A 105 41.29 6.63 0.54
N TRP A 106 41.44 5.34 0.84
CA TRP A 106 40.40 4.33 0.62
C TRP A 106 40.15 3.51 1.89
N THR A 107 38.88 3.21 2.13
CA THR A 107 38.41 2.30 3.17
C THR A 107 37.64 1.16 2.52
N LYS A 108 37.96 -0.08 2.87
CA LYS A 108 37.19 -1.24 2.44
C LYS A 108 35.92 -1.34 3.29
N ILE A 109 34.77 -1.52 2.64
CA ILE A 109 33.42 -1.41 3.25
C ILE A 109 32.62 -2.71 3.03
N ILE A 110 33.06 -3.81 3.64
CA ILE A 110 32.48 -5.15 3.43
C ILE A 110 32.00 -5.84 4.70
N ASP A 111 32.15 -5.19 5.87
CA ASP A 111 31.83 -5.80 7.15
C ASP A 111 30.33 -6.12 7.24
N GLY A 112 30.00 -7.36 7.56
CA GLY A 112 28.60 -7.86 7.58
C GLY A 112 28.13 -8.52 6.27
N ILE A 113 28.85 -8.36 5.16
CA ILE A 113 28.59 -9.12 3.92
C ILE A 113 29.20 -10.53 4.05
N ALA A 114 28.47 -11.55 3.60
CA ALA A 114 28.92 -12.93 3.71
C ALA A 114 30.25 -13.17 2.94
N PRO A 115 31.21 -13.96 3.47
CA PRO A 115 32.54 -14.11 2.87
C PRO A 115 32.62 -14.69 1.45
N ASN A 116 31.56 -15.29 0.93
CA ASN A 116 31.49 -15.86 -0.43
C ASN A 116 30.47 -15.13 -1.32
N ASP A 117 30.01 -13.97 -0.91
CA ASP A 117 28.95 -13.21 -1.54
C ASP A 117 29.49 -11.90 -2.11
N PHE A 118 30.14 -12.00 -3.27
CA PHE A 118 30.86 -10.89 -3.85
C PHE A 118 29.95 -9.74 -4.29
N VAL A 119 30.42 -8.50 -4.11
CA VAL A 119 29.63 -7.29 -4.36
C VAL A 119 29.73 -6.88 -5.83
N ARG A 120 28.58 -6.75 -6.49
CA ARG A 120 28.48 -6.36 -7.90
C ARG A 120 28.16 -4.88 -8.06
N VAL A 121 27.40 -4.30 -7.15
CA VAL A 121 26.95 -2.91 -7.21
C VAL A 121 26.81 -2.32 -5.82
N VAL A 122 27.22 -1.07 -5.65
CA VAL A 122 26.90 -0.23 -4.49
C VAL A 122 26.22 1.03 -4.99
N ARG A 123 25.15 1.48 -4.30
CA ARG A 123 24.44 2.73 -4.56
C ARG A 123 24.18 3.48 -3.27
N GLU A 124 24.44 4.78 -3.27
CA GLU A 124 24.00 5.68 -2.21
C GLU A 124 22.54 6.10 -2.40
N ASP A 125 21.81 6.23 -1.29
CA ASP A 125 20.49 6.84 -1.30
C ASP A 125 20.58 8.36 -1.60
N PRO A 126 19.84 8.87 -2.59
CA PRO A 126 19.93 10.27 -3.01
C PRO A 126 19.36 11.26 -1.99
N ASP A 127 18.56 10.81 -1.03
CA ASP A 127 17.91 11.67 -0.02
C ASP A 127 18.56 11.54 1.37
N ARG A 128 19.30 10.45 1.63
CA ARG A 128 20.04 10.23 2.88
C ARG A 128 21.49 9.84 2.63
N SER A 129 22.39 10.80 2.91
CA SER A 129 23.83 10.53 2.93
C SER A 129 24.19 9.38 3.90
N GLY A 130 25.05 8.48 3.44
CA GLY A 130 25.53 7.33 4.19
C GLY A 130 24.54 6.17 4.34
N LEU A 131 23.34 6.26 3.76
CA LEU A 131 22.48 5.09 3.55
C LEU A 131 22.86 4.45 2.21
N LEU A 132 23.37 3.22 2.25
CA LEU A 132 23.86 2.52 1.07
C LEU A 132 23.10 1.22 0.83
N TYR A 133 23.00 0.84 -0.44
CA TYR A 133 22.49 -0.44 -0.90
C TYR A 133 23.56 -1.19 -1.69
N ALA A 134 23.74 -2.48 -1.41
CA ALA A 134 24.68 -3.33 -2.13
C ALA A 134 23.96 -4.52 -2.77
N GLY A 135 24.20 -4.74 -4.05
CA GLY A 135 23.77 -5.93 -4.78
C GLY A 135 24.92 -6.92 -4.88
N THR A 136 24.67 -8.16 -4.52
CA THR A 136 25.70 -9.21 -4.42
C THR A 136 25.35 -10.42 -5.28
N GLU A 137 26.10 -11.52 -5.14
CA GLU A 137 25.81 -12.77 -5.84
C GLU A 137 24.57 -13.48 -5.30
N HIS A 138 24.22 -13.26 -4.03
CA HIS A 138 23.16 -13.95 -3.31
C HIS A 138 22.04 -13.04 -2.78
N GLY A 139 22.03 -11.75 -3.13
CA GLY A 139 20.91 -10.86 -2.81
C GLY A 139 21.28 -9.38 -2.66
N VAL A 140 20.61 -8.71 -1.73
CA VAL A 140 20.76 -7.27 -1.46
C VAL A 140 21.07 -7.05 0.01
N TYR A 141 21.95 -6.08 0.29
CA TYR A 141 22.27 -5.60 1.63
C TYR A 141 21.99 -4.10 1.75
N VAL A 142 21.81 -3.64 2.98
CA VAL A 142 21.72 -2.22 3.36
C VAL A 142 22.77 -1.89 4.42
N SER A 143 23.34 -0.69 4.33
CA SER A 143 24.19 -0.10 5.36
C SER A 143 23.62 1.26 5.77
N PHE A 144 23.52 1.49 7.08
CA PHE A 144 23.00 2.75 7.65
C PHE A 144 24.10 3.68 8.16
N ASP A 145 25.37 3.26 8.02
CA ASP A 145 26.58 3.85 8.58
C ASP A 145 27.67 3.99 7.51
N ASP A 146 27.26 4.26 6.27
CA ASP A 146 28.14 4.66 5.18
C ASP A 146 29.17 3.59 4.79
N GLY A 147 28.71 2.33 4.79
CA GLY A 147 29.48 1.14 4.46
C GLY A 147 30.26 0.54 5.63
N GLY A 148 30.10 1.09 6.84
CA GLY A 148 30.74 0.58 8.05
C GLY A 148 30.28 -0.82 8.42
N SER A 149 28.99 -1.12 8.26
CA SER A 149 28.40 -2.44 8.44
C SER A 149 27.18 -2.67 7.55
N TRP A 150 27.01 -3.91 7.10
CA TRP A 150 25.94 -4.33 6.20
C TRP A 150 25.01 -5.34 6.86
N SER A 151 23.71 -5.22 6.57
CA SER A 151 22.67 -6.17 6.95
C SER A 151 21.88 -6.61 5.71
N SER A 152 21.41 -7.86 5.70
CA SER A 152 20.62 -8.37 4.57
C SER A 152 19.31 -7.57 4.42
N LEU A 153 19.01 -7.18 3.19
CA LEU A 153 17.76 -6.53 2.75
C LEU A 153 16.98 -7.45 1.79
N SER A 154 17.33 -8.72 1.69
CA SER A 154 16.77 -9.62 0.67
C SER A 154 15.30 -9.99 0.91
N TYR A 155 14.74 -9.90 2.12
CA TYR A 155 13.35 -10.31 2.41
C TYR A 155 12.95 -11.65 1.72
N ASP A 156 11.98 -11.61 0.80
CA ASP A 156 11.51 -12.75 -0.01
C ASP A 156 12.14 -12.82 -1.42
N LEU A 157 13.12 -11.96 -1.70
CA LEU A 157 13.94 -12.02 -2.91
C LEU A 157 14.61 -13.41 -2.98
N PRO A 158 14.42 -14.16 -4.08
CA PRO A 158 15.10 -15.43 -4.25
C PRO A 158 16.63 -15.26 -4.25
N ASP A 159 17.35 -16.28 -3.80
CA ASP A 159 18.80 -16.36 -3.99
C ASP A 159 19.13 -16.25 -5.49
N THR A 160 19.67 -15.10 -5.89
CA THR A 160 19.94 -14.74 -7.29
C THR A 160 20.99 -13.63 -7.36
N PRO A 161 21.82 -13.61 -8.41
CA PRO A 161 22.77 -12.52 -8.60
C PRO A 161 22.06 -11.21 -8.86
N VAL A 162 22.43 -10.17 -8.11
CA VAL A 162 21.96 -8.79 -8.28
C VAL A 162 23.03 -8.01 -9.01
N THR A 163 22.76 -7.69 -10.28
CA THR A 163 23.74 -7.07 -11.19
C THR A 163 23.68 -5.55 -11.21
N GLY A 164 22.65 -4.97 -10.61
CA GLY A 164 22.38 -3.54 -10.69
C GLY A 164 21.28 -3.13 -9.73
N LEU A 165 21.44 -1.91 -9.21
CA LEU A 165 20.53 -1.23 -8.32
C LEU A 165 20.31 0.20 -8.83
N ALA A 166 19.10 0.72 -8.67
CA ALA A 166 18.79 2.13 -8.84
C ALA A 166 17.83 2.56 -7.72
N VAL A 167 18.12 3.68 -7.09
CA VAL A 167 17.22 4.30 -6.12
C VAL A 167 16.44 5.39 -6.85
N GLN A 168 15.11 5.25 -6.89
CA GLN A 168 14.23 6.18 -7.59
C GLN A 168 13.11 6.59 -6.66
N ASP A 169 13.04 7.88 -6.35
CA ASP A 169 12.10 8.44 -5.37
C ASP A 169 12.19 7.67 -4.04
N ARG A 170 11.20 6.83 -3.72
CA ARG A 170 11.15 6.02 -2.50
C ARG A 170 11.31 4.53 -2.77
N ASP A 171 11.76 4.13 -3.95
CA ASP A 171 11.84 2.73 -4.34
C ASP A 171 13.28 2.34 -4.69
N VAL A 172 13.64 1.09 -4.37
CA VAL A 172 14.89 0.49 -4.86
C VAL A 172 14.56 -0.51 -5.96
N VAL A 173 14.95 -0.20 -7.19
CA VAL A 173 14.82 -1.05 -8.36
C VAL A 173 16.02 -1.98 -8.43
N ILE A 174 15.77 -3.29 -8.45
CA ILE A 174 16.77 -4.34 -8.34
C ILE A 174 16.78 -5.13 -9.64
N SER A 175 17.89 -5.07 -10.39
CA SER A 175 18.08 -5.92 -11.57
C SER A 175 18.76 -7.24 -11.19
N THR A 176 18.18 -8.37 -11.61
CA THR A 176 18.73 -9.70 -11.32
C THR A 176 19.21 -10.41 -12.59
N HIS A 177 20.16 -11.32 -12.43
CA HIS A 177 20.59 -12.20 -13.51
C HIS A 177 19.68 -13.43 -13.60
N GLY A 178 18.70 -13.39 -14.51
CA GLY A 178 17.84 -14.54 -14.84
C GLY A 178 16.48 -14.59 -14.15
N ARG A 179 16.09 -13.57 -13.37
CA ARG A 179 14.80 -13.51 -12.64
C ARG A 179 14.09 -12.14 -12.72
N SER A 180 14.17 -11.46 -13.86
CA SER A 180 13.57 -10.12 -14.10
C SER A 180 14.16 -9.02 -13.18
N PHE A 181 13.56 -7.84 -13.18
CA PHE A 181 13.78 -6.82 -12.15
C PHE A 181 12.71 -6.90 -11.05
N TRP A 182 13.07 -6.49 -9.84
CA TRP A 182 12.24 -6.40 -8.64
C TRP A 182 12.22 -4.95 -8.16
N VAL A 183 11.21 -4.59 -7.37
CA VAL A 183 11.12 -3.28 -6.73
C VAL A 183 10.86 -3.50 -5.25
N LEU A 184 11.75 -2.98 -4.40
CA LEU A 184 11.45 -2.79 -3.00
C LEU A 184 10.74 -1.45 -2.87
N ASP A 185 9.41 -1.51 -2.76
CA ASP A 185 8.56 -0.33 -2.66
C ASP A 185 8.72 0.34 -1.29
N ASP A 186 8.77 1.67 -1.29
CA ASP A 186 8.73 2.52 -0.10
C ASP A 186 9.84 2.25 0.94
N ILE A 187 11.03 2.80 0.68
CA ILE A 187 12.21 2.74 1.54
C ILE A 187 12.25 3.89 2.56
N GLU A 188 11.17 4.66 2.72
CA GLU A 188 11.16 5.83 3.61
C GLU A 188 11.47 5.46 5.06
N THR A 189 11.05 4.26 5.48
CA THR A 189 11.41 3.68 6.78
C THR A 189 12.91 3.45 6.91
N LEU A 190 13.59 2.96 5.87
CA LEU A 190 15.04 2.78 5.89
C LEU A 190 15.75 4.13 6.05
N ARG A 191 15.23 5.21 5.45
CA ARG A 191 15.78 6.57 5.60
C ARG A 191 15.64 7.11 7.02
N GLN A 192 14.65 6.65 7.76
CA GLN A 192 14.40 7.10 9.13
C GLN A 192 15.12 6.28 10.20
N ILE A 193 15.54 5.04 9.89
CA ILE A 193 16.29 4.21 10.86
C ILE A 193 17.62 4.87 11.21
N ARG A 194 17.72 5.33 12.46
CA ARG A 194 18.89 5.94 13.08
C ARG A 194 19.15 5.28 14.43
N ALA A 195 20.30 5.56 15.04
CA ALA A 195 20.74 4.91 16.28
C ALA A 195 19.76 5.09 17.46
N ASP A 196 18.98 6.16 17.47
CA ASP A 196 17.92 6.46 18.44
C ASP A 196 16.66 5.60 18.27
N VAL A 197 16.31 5.21 17.04
CA VAL A 197 15.20 4.29 16.76
C VAL A 197 15.51 2.89 17.33
N ALA A 198 16.76 2.43 17.17
CA ALA A 198 17.21 1.11 17.61
C ALA A 198 17.17 0.89 19.14
N GLY A 199 17.05 1.95 19.93
CA GLY A 199 16.95 1.88 21.41
C GLY A 199 15.54 2.03 21.97
N SER A 200 14.52 2.21 21.12
CA SER A 200 13.14 2.48 21.54
C SER A 200 12.31 1.20 21.68
N ASP A 201 11.41 1.13 22.67
CA ASP A 201 10.50 -0.03 22.82
C ASP A 201 9.45 -0.09 21.72
N THR A 202 9.08 1.08 21.20
CA THR A 202 8.11 1.23 20.11
C THR A 202 8.47 2.47 19.31
N HIS A 203 8.35 2.38 18.00
CA HIS A 203 8.59 3.52 17.12
C HIS A 203 7.61 3.53 15.97
N MET A 204 6.89 4.64 15.81
CA MET A 204 6.12 4.91 14.61
C MET A 204 6.97 5.71 13.64
N PHE A 205 7.20 5.17 12.44
CA PHE A 205 7.89 5.90 11.38
C PHE A 205 6.95 6.95 10.79
N ALA A 206 7.51 8.09 10.36
CA ALA A 206 6.75 9.12 9.66
C ALA A 206 6.31 8.58 8.29
N PRO A 207 5.00 8.45 8.01
CA PRO A 207 4.54 8.01 6.72
C PRO A 207 4.81 9.08 5.67
N ALA A 208 5.15 8.66 4.46
CA ALA A 208 5.15 9.56 3.32
C ALA A 208 3.73 9.94 2.90
N ASP A 209 3.63 10.99 2.09
CA ASP A 209 2.36 11.37 1.48
C ASP A 209 1.89 10.30 0.49
N ALA A 210 0.60 9.97 0.59
CA ALA A 210 -0.07 9.03 -0.29
C ALA A 210 -0.66 9.75 -1.50
N ILE A 211 -0.68 9.10 -2.66
CA ILE A 211 -1.28 9.66 -3.88
C ILE A 211 -2.60 8.97 -4.13
N ARG A 212 -3.68 9.75 -4.06
CA ARG A 212 -5.04 9.27 -4.28
C ARG A 212 -5.13 8.40 -5.54
N ARG A 213 -5.63 7.15 -5.37
CA ARG A 213 -5.75 6.06 -6.37
C ARG A 213 -4.46 5.43 -6.92
N SER A 214 -3.29 6.00 -6.68
CA SER A 214 -2.05 5.53 -7.31
C SER A 214 -1.06 4.96 -6.30
N VAL A 215 -0.87 5.62 -5.16
CA VAL A 215 0.10 5.24 -4.15
C VAL A 215 -0.65 5.18 -2.81
N PRO A 216 -0.76 4.00 -2.17
CA PRO A 216 -1.44 3.88 -0.89
C PRO A 216 -0.66 4.58 0.23
N ALA A 217 -1.28 4.75 1.40
CA ALA A 217 -0.55 5.16 2.60
C ALA A 217 0.09 3.92 3.24
N VAL A 218 1.42 3.93 3.35
CA VAL A 218 2.20 2.88 3.97
C VAL A 218 2.59 3.34 5.38
N LEU A 219 2.19 2.56 6.38
CA LEU A 219 2.37 2.87 7.79
C LEU A 219 3.26 1.81 8.41
N ASP A 220 4.50 2.19 8.69
CA ASP A 220 5.48 1.31 9.30
C ASP A 220 5.65 1.64 10.78
N TYR A 221 5.87 0.60 11.58
CA TYR A 221 6.18 0.74 12.99
C TYR A 221 7.05 -0.41 13.50
N TYR A 222 7.86 -0.13 14.51
CA TYR A 222 8.67 -1.10 15.24
C TYR A 222 8.08 -1.35 16.63
N VAL A 223 8.15 -2.60 17.06
CA VAL A 223 7.76 -3.07 18.39
C VAL A 223 8.87 -3.96 18.95
N SER A 224 9.24 -3.76 20.22
CA SER A 224 10.16 -4.63 20.98
C SER A 224 9.41 -5.59 21.91
N GLY A 225 10.03 -6.73 22.22
CA GLY A 225 9.46 -7.74 23.12
C GLY A 225 8.34 -8.58 22.49
N SER A 226 7.73 -9.47 23.25
CA SER A 226 6.71 -10.43 22.77
C SER A 226 5.30 -10.12 23.26
N ASP A 227 4.28 -10.60 22.54
CA ASP A 227 2.86 -10.52 22.92
C ASP A 227 2.35 -9.10 23.28
N ARG A 228 2.86 -8.07 22.61
CA ARG A 228 2.48 -6.67 22.82
C ARG A 228 1.11 -6.40 22.22
N GLU A 229 0.21 -5.72 22.94
CA GLU A 229 -1.11 -5.35 22.39
C GLU A 229 -0.96 -4.13 21.47
N VAL A 230 -1.29 -4.29 20.19
CA VAL A 230 -1.10 -3.26 19.16
C VAL A 230 -2.40 -2.94 18.46
N ARG A 231 -2.66 -1.64 18.27
CA ARG A 231 -3.72 -1.12 17.42
C ARG A 231 -3.17 0.01 16.54
N LEU A 232 -3.46 -0.07 15.24
CA LEU A 232 -3.10 0.98 14.27
C LEU A 232 -4.37 1.51 13.59
N ASP A 233 -4.66 2.77 13.86
CA ASP A 233 -5.81 3.49 13.32
C ASP A 233 -5.37 4.55 12.30
N VAL A 234 -6.22 4.82 11.31
CA VAL A 234 -6.17 6.00 10.44
C VAL A 234 -7.34 6.91 10.81
N LEU A 235 -7.04 8.17 11.05
CA LEU A 235 -8.00 9.23 11.35
C LEU A 235 -7.96 10.33 10.29
N ASP A 236 -9.09 10.98 10.07
CA ASP A 236 -9.17 12.14 9.19
C ASP A 236 -8.75 13.44 9.89
N SER A 237 -8.89 14.56 9.19
CA SER A 237 -8.53 15.88 9.71
C SER A 237 -9.39 16.37 10.87
N GLU A 238 -10.55 15.76 11.11
CA GLU A 238 -11.45 16.07 12.22
C GLU A 238 -11.17 15.17 13.44
N GLY A 239 -10.30 14.16 13.29
CA GLY A 239 -9.99 13.19 14.32
C GLY A 239 -10.99 12.02 14.36
N GLU A 240 -11.81 11.86 13.32
CA GLU A 240 -12.74 10.75 13.19
C GLU A 240 -12.02 9.51 12.66
N LEU A 241 -12.40 8.33 13.17
CA LEU A 241 -11.80 7.07 12.76
C LEU A 241 -12.25 6.72 11.33
N VAL A 242 -11.29 6.59 10.43
CA VAL A 242 -11.52 6.18 9.04
C VAL A 242 -11.35 4.67 8.89
N SER A 243 -10.27 4.11 9.46
CA SER A 243 -9.98 2.68 9.34
C SER A 243 -9.08 2.20 10.48
N THR A 244 -9.35 1.00 10.99
CA THR A 244 -8.40 0.25 11.82
C THR A 244 -7.66 -0.71 10.89
N LEU A 245 -6.36 -0.51 10.68
CA LEU A 245 -5.57 -1.37 9.81
C LEU A 245 -5.11 -2.65 10.53
N PHE A 246 -4.83 -2.53 11.82
CA PHE A 246 -4.42 -3.66 12.65
C PHE A 246 -4.99 -3.52 14.06
N GLN A 247 -5.44 -4.65 14.62
CA GLN A 247 -5.78 -4.79 16.02
C GLN A 247 -5.50 -6.23 16.46
N GLY A 248 -4.57 -6.41 17.39
CA GLY A 248 -4.16 -7.73 17.85
C GLY A 248 -2.86 -7.67 18.64
N THR A 249 -2.16 -8.81 18.75
CA THR A 249 -0.84 -8.88 19.39
C THR A 249 0.28 -8.93 18.35
N ARG A 250 1.44 -8.37 18.70
CA ARG A 250 2.68 -8.43 17.90
C ARG A 250 3.86 -8.84 18.78
N ASP A 251 4.80 -9.54 18.17
CA ASP A 251 6.10 -9.83 18.76
C ASP A 251 7.13 -8.77 18.32
N GLU A 252 8.40 -9.02 18.61
CA GLU A 252 9.46 -8.11 18.25
C GLU A 252 9.65 -8.08 16.74
N GLY A 253 9.65 -6.88 16.17
CA GLY A 253 9.87 -6.69 14.76
C GLY A 253 9.36 -5.36 14.21
N THR A 254 9.68 -5.14 12.94
CA THR A 254 9.14 -4.05 12.14
C THR A 254 7.95 -4.57 11.34
N TYR A 255 6.84 -3.85 11.41
CA TYR A 255 5.59 -4.19 10.74
C TYR A 255 5.20 -3.08 9.78
N ARG A 256 4.62 -3.49 8.64
CA ARG A 256 4.10 -2.62 7.59
C ARG A 256 2.63 -2.89 7.40
N GLU A 257 1.82 -1.84 7.50
CA GLU A 257 0.39 -1.88 7.19
C GLU A 257 0.07 -0.87 6.09
N THR A 258 -0.87 -1.21 5.21
CA THR A 258 -1.20 -0.39 4.04
C THR A 258 -2.65 0.01 4.06
N TRP A 259 -2.91 1.32 4.11
CA TRP A 259 -4.25 1.86 3.89
C TRP A 259 -4.49 2.10 2.41
N ASN A 260 -5.52 1.46 1.87
CA ASN A 260 -5.93 1.56 0.47
C ASN A 260 -6.63 2.90 0.12
N LEU A 261 -6.59 3.88 1.01
CA LEU A 261 -7.20 5.21 0.85
C LEU A 261 -8.72 5.18 0.63
N ARG A 262 -9.42 4.20 1.20
CA ARG A 262 -10.88 4.14 1.18
C ARG A 262 -11.46 4.26 2.57
N TYR A 263 -12.59 4.96 2.63
CA TYR A 263 -13.48 4.99 3.78
C TYR A 263 -14.24 3.65 3.86
N PRO A 264 -14.90 3.35 5.00
CA PRO A 264 -15.73 2.16 5.13
C PRO A 264 -16.83 2.09 4.06
N GLY A 265 -17.13 0.87 3.63
CA GLY A 265 -18.24 0.57 2.73
C GLY A 265 -19.60 0.89 3.34
N ALA A 266 -20.65 0.67 2.55
CA ALA A 266 -22.01 0.67 3.06
C ALA A 266 -22.27 -0.57 3.91
N VAL A 267 -23.29 -0.51 4.78
CA VAL A 267 -23.82 -1.69 5.49
C VAL A 267 -24.11 -2.80 4.47
N THR A 268 -23.69 -4.03 4.77
CA THR A 268 -23.91 -5.21 3.91
C THR A 268 -24.67 -6.29 4.67
N PHE A 269 -25.13 -7.31 3.94
CA PHE A 269 -25.74 -8.50 4.55
C PHE A 269 -25.42 -9.76 3.75
N GLU A 270 -25.52 -10.91 4.41
CA GLU A 270 -25.25 -12.20 3.79
C GLU A 270 -26.14 -12.44 2.56
N GLY A 271 -25.52 -12.84 1.45
CA GLY A 271 -26.22 -13.12 0.20
C GLY A 271 -26.69 -11.88 -0.57
N ILE A 272 -26.19 -10.68 -0.25
CA ILE A 272 -26.47 -9.49 -1.05
C ILE A 272 -25.91 -9.63 -2.47
N VAL A 273 -26.76 -9.44 -3.48
CA VAL A 273 -26.41 -9.56 -4.90
C VAL A 273 -26.85 -8.30 -5.62
N LEU A 274 -25.87 -7.50 -6.06
CA LEU A 274 -26.06 -6.22 -6.75
C LEU A 274 -25.36 -6.20 -8.11
N GLU A 275 -25.97 -5.52 -9.07
CA GLU A 275 -25.37 -5.27 -10.39
C GLU A 275 -24.45 -4.04 -10.36
N GLY A 276 -24.79 -3.05 -9.55
CA GLY A 276 -24.11 -1.77 -9.44
C GLY A 276 -22.70 -1.82 -8.85
N GLY A 277 -22.32 -2.92 -8.19
CA GLY A 277 -20.97 -3.11 -7.66
C GLY A 277 -20.95 -3.80 -6.30
N ASN A 278 -19.85 -3.63 -5.58
CA ASN A 278 -19.68 -4.17 -4.23
C ASN A 278 -19.94 -3.06 -3.18
N PRO A 279 -20.98 -3.20 -2.34
CA PRO A 279 -21.33 -2.23 -1.30
C PRO A 279 -20.25 -2.11 -0.22
N ALA A 280 -19.46 -3.17 0.01
CA ALA A 280 -18.40 -3.21 1.01
C ALA A 280 -17.19 -2.31 0.67
N ILE A 281 -17.07 -1.86 -0.58
CA ILE A 281 -15.98 -0.96 -1.00
C ILE A 281 -16.46 0.48 -0.76
N GLY A 282 -15.90 1.20 0.20
CA GLY A 282 -16.31 2.59 0.45
C GLY A 282 -15.72 3.62 -0.51
N PRO A 283 -16.12 4.89 -0.34
CA PRO A 283 -15.60 6.01 -1.13
C PRO A 283 -14.09 6.15 -0.99
N TRP A 284 -13.44 6.62 -2.05
CA TRP A 284 -12.06 7.04 -1.94
C TRP A 284 -11.93 8.28 -1.06
N SER A 285 -10.87 8.29 -0.25
CA SER A 285 -10.46 9.42 0.55
C SER A 285 -10.29 10.70 -0.29
N PRO A 286 -10.77 11.86 0.17
CA PRO A 286 -10.44 13.13 -0.46
C PRO A 286 -8.97 13.50 -0.21
N PRO A 287 -8.39 14.41 -1.02
CA PRO A 287 -7.13 15.05 -0.66
C PRO A 287 -7.27 15.79 0.67
N GLY A 288 -6.26 15.69 1.53
CA GLY A 288 -6.29 16.29 2.86
C GLY A 288 -5.26 15.70 3.81
N ARG A 289 -5.22 16.23 5.03
CA ARG A 289 -4.37 15.74 6.12
C ARG A 289 -5.05 14.59 6.85
N TYR A 290 -4.28 13.54 7.13
CA TYR A 290 -4.67 12.37 7.88
C TYR A 290 -3.68 12.14 9.02
N GLU A 291 -4.13 11.39 10.02
CA GLU A 291 -3.31 10.97 11.14
C GLU A 291 -3.32 9.45 11.25
N ALA A 292 -2.14 8.87 11.41
CA ALA A 292 -1.98 7.49 11.78
C ALA A 292 -1.69 7.44 13.28
N ARG A 293 -2.49 6.66 14.02
CA ARG A 293 -2.39 6.52 15.47
C ARG A 293 -2.02 5.09 15.83
N LEU A 294 -0.79 4.91 16.30
CA LEU A 294 -0.29 3.66 16.84
C LEU A 294 -0.51 3.64 18.35
N THR A 295 -1.18 2.60 18.84
CA THR A 295 -1.34 2.32 20.28
C THR A 295 -0.65 1.00 20.60
N VAL A 296 0.32 1.00 21.51
CA VAL A 296 1.01 -0.21 21.99
C VAL A 296 0.95 -0.28 23.51
N ASP A 297 0.28 -1.30 24.06
CA ASP A 297 -0.03 -1.46 25.49
C ASP A 297 -0.57 -0.17 26.15
N GLY A 298 -1.42 0.55 25.42
CA GLY A 298 -2.00 1.82 25.87
C GLY A 298 -1.14 3.06 25.66
N ASN A 299 0.12 2.93 25.23
CA ASN A 299 0.96 4.07 24.84
C ASN A 299 0.63 4.50 23.40
N VAL A 300 0.37 5.79 23.21
CA VAL A 300 -0.08 6.33 21.92
C VAL A 300 1.03 7.13 21.24
N GLN A 301 1.31 6.81 19.98
CA GLN A 301 2.09 7.62 19.06
C GLN A 301 1.19 8.05 17.90
N VAL A 302 1.35 9.29 17.43
CA VAL A 302 0.60 9.83 16.30
C VAL A 302 1.58 10.40 15.30
N SER A 303 1.39 10.05 14.04
CA SER A 303 2.11 10.63 12.92
C SER A 303 1.14 11.14 11.86
N SER A 304 1.51 12.21 11.16
CA SER A 304 0.66 12.85 10.16
C SER A 304 1.19 12.61 8.77
N PHE A 305 0.28 12.46 7.81
CA PHE A 305 0.59 12.35 6.39
C PHE A 305 -0.53 12.99 5.58
N ASN A 306 -0.26 13.30 4.32
CA ASN A 306 -1.28 13.83 3.42
C ASN A 306 -1.71 12.76 2.42
N VAL A 307 -2.99 12.76 2.08
CA VAL A 307 -3.45 12.21 0.81
C VAL A 307 -3.44 13.38 -0.17
N ILE A 308 -2.60 13.29 -1.19
CA ILE A 308 -2.49 14.32 -2.23
C ILE A 308 -3.22 13.88 -3.51
N ARG A 309 -3.68 14.87 -4.27
CA ARG A 309 -4.16 14.63 -5.64
C ARG A 309 -3.02 14.10 -6.50
N ASP A 310 -3.34 13.20 -7.43
CA ASP A 310 -2.41 12.79 -8.48
C ASP A 310 -1.85 14.01 -9.24
N PRO A 311 -0.52 14.27 -9.19
CA PRO A 311 0.10 15.42 -9.83
C PRO A 311 -0.06 15.47 -11.35
N ARG A 312 -0.41 14.34 -11.99
CA ARG A 312 -0.68 14.25 -13.44
C ARG A 312 -2.01 14.90 -13.82
N LEU A 313 -2.94 15.06 -12.88
CA LEU A 313 -4.23 15.70 -13.08
C LEU A 313 -4.08 17.22 -13.00
N ARG A 314 -3.95 17.87 -14.16
CA ARG A 314 -3.75 19.33 -14.25
C ARG A 314 -5.05 20.13 -14.18
N ASP A 315 -6.16 19.56 -14.62
CA ASP A 315 -7.45 20.24 -14.74
C ASP A 315 -8.45 19.90 -13.63
N VAL A 316 -8.02 19.16 -12.60
CA VAL A 316 -8.85 18.71 -11.49
C VAL A 316 -8.34 19.35 -10.22
N THR A 317 -9.20 20.06 -9.48
CA THR A 317 -8.82 20.72 -8.22
C THR A 317 -9.08 19.83 -7.01
N ASP A 318 -8.46 20.12 -5.87
CA ASP A 318 -8.72 19.40 -4.63
C ASP A 318 -10.18 19.59 -4.17
N ALA A 319 -10.74 20.77 -4.43
CA ALA A 319 -12.15 21.07 -4.19
C ALA A 319 -13.09 20.18 -5.03
N ASP A 320 -12.72 19.85 -6.26
CA ASP A 320 -13.49 18.93 -7.11
C ASP A 320 -13.53 17.51 -6.51
N LEU A 321 -12.40 17.05 -5.97
CA LEU A 321 -12.26 15.74 -5.35
C LEU A 321 -12.93 15.65 -3.99
N ILE A 322 -12.88 16.72 -3.20
CA ILE A 322 -13.66 16.86 -1.97
C ILE A 322 -15.15 16.83 -2.28
N ALA A 323 -15.59 17.56 -3.32
CA ALA A 323 -16.99 17.52 -3.76
C ALA A 323 -17.41 16.13 -4.26
N GLN A 324 -16.52 15.39 -4.92
CA GLN A 324 -16.73 14.00 -5.32
C GLN A 324 -16.88 13.08 -4.12
N PHE A 325 -15.96 13.18 -3.15
CA PHE A 325 -16.01 12.42 -1.91
C PHE A 325 -17.31 12.67 -1.15
N ASN A 326 -17.68 13.93 -0.93
CA ASN A 326 -18.90 14.28 -0.18
C ASN A 326 -20.16 13.68 -0.81
N LEU A 327 -20.28 13.71 -2.14
CA LEU A 327 -21.40 13.07 -2.83
C LEU A 327 -21.32 11.54 -2.73
N ALA A 328 -20.14 10.95 -2.90
CA ALA A 328 -19.96 9.50 -2.78
C ALA A 328 -20.27 8.99 -1.36
N LEU A 329 -19.89 9.74 -0.33
CA LEU A 329 -20.19 9.47 1.08
C LEU A 329 -21.70 9.54 1.33
N ALA A 330 -22.37 10.59 0.84
CA ALA A 330 -23.82 10.72 0.96
C ALA A 330 -24.59 9.58 0.24
N ILE A 331 -24.09 9.11 -0.91
CA ILE A 331 -24.64 7.93 -1.59
C ILE A 331 -24.40 6.66 -0.76
N ARG A 332 -23.19 6.47 -0.21
CA ARG A 332 -22.85 5.33 0.67
C ARG A 332 -23.73 5.29 1.90
N ASP A 333 -24.00 6.44 2.52
CA ASP A 333 -24.85 6.54 3.72
C ASP A 333 -26.30 6.19 3.39
N ALA A 334 -26.81 6.69 2.26
CA ALA A 334 -28.14 6.32 1.75
C ALA A 334 -28.25 4.82 1.44
N GLU A 335 -27.22 4.24 0.84
CA GLU A 335 -27.12 2.80 0.56
C GLU A 335 -27.10 1.99 1.86
N SER A 336 -26.37 2.45 2.88
CA SER A 336 -26.34 1.85 4.21
C SER A 336 -27.70 1.88 4.88
N LYS A 337 -28.40 3.02 4.79
CA LYS A 337 -29.77 3.17 5.30
C LYS A 337 -30.72 2.18 4.62
N ALA A 338 -30.61 2.00 3.30
CA ALA A 338 -31.42 1.01 2.57
C ALA A 338 -31.11 -0.44 3.02
N ASN A 339 -29.83 -0.82 3.07
CA ASN A 339 -29.41 -2.17 3.43
C ASN A 339 -29.71 -2.51 4.90
N GLY A 340 -29.48 -1.56 5.81
CA GLY A 340 -29.81 -1.69 7.24
C GLY A 340 -31.31 -1.88 7.47
N ASN A 341 -32.16 -1.21 6.69
CA ASN A 341 -33.61 -1.42 6.78
C ASN A 341 -34.06 -2.77 6.21
N VAL A 342 -33.37 -3.32 5.21
CA VAL A 342 -33.60 -4.72 4.78
C VAL A 342 -33.30 -5.69 5.92
N LEU A 343 -32.18 -5.52 6.63
CA LEU A 343 -31.84 -6.32 7.81
C LEU A 343 -32.90 -6.18 8.91
N LEU A 344 -33.34 -4.95 9.20
CA LEU A 344 -34.36 -4.68 10.20
C LEU A 344 -35.70 -5.35 9.85
N ILE A 345 -36.17 -5.22 8.60
CA ILE A 345 -37.41 -5.86 8.13
C ILE A 345 -37.33 -7.38 8.30
N ARG A 346 -36.19 -7.99 7.95
CA ARG A 346 -35.98 -9.44 8.10
C ARG A 346 -36.03 -9.88 9.56
N ASP A 347 -35.37 -9.15 10.45
CA ASP A 347 -35.39 -9.43 11.90
C ASP A 347 -36.81 -9.32 12.46
N ILE A 348 -37.54 -8.25 12.13
CA ILE A 348 -38.95 -8.05 12.53
C ILE A 348 -39.82 -9.20 12.03
N ARG A 349 -39.69 -9.59 10.75
CA ARG A 349 -40.46 -10.71 10.17
C ARG A 349 -40.18 -12.02 10.92
N THR A 350 -38.93 -12.30 11.24
CA THR A 350 -38.56 -13.49 12.04
C THR A 350 -39.19 -13.44 13.44
N GLN A 351 -39.17 -12.29 14.12
CA GLN A 351 -39.80 -12.12 15.43
C GLN A 351 -41.33 -12.31 15.38
N VAL A 352 -42.01 -11.72 14.38
CA VAL A 352 -43.46 -11.88 14.16
C VAL A 352 -43.79 -13.35 13.95
N GLN A 353 -43.10 -14.03 13.04
CA GLN A 353 -43.32 -15.44 12.75
C GLN A 353 -43.13 -16.32 13.99
N ALA A 354 -42.06 -16.10 14.77
CA ALA A 354 -41.77 -16.84 15.98
C ALA A 354 -42.84 -16.67 17.08
N SER A 355 -43.41 -15.47 17.18
CA SER A 355 -44.44 -15.16 18.17
C SER A 355 -45.79 -15.76 17.77
N VAL A 356 -46.15 -15.64 16.50
CA VAL A 356 -47.46 -16.05 15.99
C VAL A 356 -47.59 -17.57 15.83
N MET A 357 -46.48 -18.29 15.60
CA MET A 357 -46.47 -19.77 15.60
C MET A 357 -46.97 -20.39 16.91
N GLN A 358 -46.91 -19.65 18.02
CA GLN A 358 -47.35 -20.10 19.34
C GLN A 358 -48.85 -19.84 19.59
N SER A 359 -49.51 -19.06 18.72
CA SER A 359 -50.93 -18.73 18.83
C SER A 359 -51.80 -19.66 18.00
N SER A 360 -52.98 -20.05 18.48
CA SER A 360 -54.06 -20.63 17.66
C SER A 360 -55.13 -19.62 17.26
N ASP A 361 -54.97 -18.34 17.61
CA ASP A 361 -55.90 -17.26 17.27
C ASP A 361 -55.78 -16.91 15.77
N GLN A 362 -56.87 -17.11 15.03
CA GLN A 362 -56.92 -16.83 13.60
C GLN A 362 -56.83 -15.33 13.30
N GLN A 363 -57.45 -14.46 14.10
CA GLN A 363 -57.42 -13.01 13.86
C GLN A 363 -56.02 -12.44 14.07
N LEU A 364 -55.32 -12.92 15.09
CA LEU A 364 -53.92 -12.53 15.32
C LEU A 364 -53.00 -13.00 14.19
N ARG A 365 -53.22 -14.20 13.67
CA ARG A 365 -52.48 -14.73 12.51
C ARG A 365 -52.72 -13.90 11.26
N GLU A 366 -53.98 -13.56 10.97
CA GLU A 366 -54.34 -12.71 9.82
C GLU A 366 -53.72 -11.30 9.95
N LEU A 367 -53.75 -10.69 11.14
CA LEU A 367 -53.12 -9.39 11.39
C LEU A 367 -51.60 -9.45 11.18
N ALA A 368 -50.95 -10.50 11.67
CA ALA A 368 -49.52 -10.68 11.52
C ALA A 368 -49.10 -10.98 10.07
N GLU A 369 -49.90 -11.75 9.33
CA GLU A 369 -49.70 -12.01 7.91
C GLU A 369 -49.83 -10.73 7.09
N GLN A 370 -50.84 -9.90 7.38
CA GLN A 370 -51.01 -8.59 6.74
C GLN A 370 -49.79 -7.70 7.00
N PHE A 371 -49.42 -7.51 8.27
CA PHE A 371 -48.25 -6.70 8.63
C PHE A 371 -46.96 -7.22 7.97
N THR A 372 -46.76 -8.54 7.95
CA THR A 372 -45.60 -9.18 7.31
C THR A 372 -45.59 -8.95 5.79
N GLY A 373 -46.77 -8.98 5.15
CA GLY A 373 -46.94 -8.66 3.74
C GLY A 373 -46.53 -7.22 3.45
N ASP A 374 -47.09 -6.28 4.21
CA ASP A 374 -46.88 -4.84 4.02
C ASP A 374 -45.39 -4.46 4.18
N ILE A 375 -44.71 -4.96 5.23
CA ILE A 375 -43.26 -4.70 5.39
C ILE A 375 -42.42 -5.41 4.33
N SER A 376 -42.87 -6.56 3.82
CA SER A 376 -42.14 -7.31 2.79
C SER A 376 -42.23 -6.61 1.43
N GLU A 377 -43.34 -5.94 1.12
CA GLU A 377 -43.43 -5.11 -0.08
C GLU A 377 -42.39 -3.99 -0.06
N LEU A 378 -42.21 -3.32 1.09
CA LEU A 378 -41.17 -2.31 1.26
C LEU A 378 -39.75 -2.89 1.19
N GLU A 379 -39.52 -4.12 1.69
CA GLU A 379 -38.24 -4.83 1.47
C GLU A 379 -37.94 -4.94 -0.04
N THR A 380 -38.96 -5.25 -0.87
CA THR A 380 -38.77 -5.39 -2.32
C THR A 380 -38.48 -4.09 -3.05
N GLU A 381 -38.83 -2.93 -2.48
CA GLU A 381 -38.46 -1.62 -3.04
C GLU A 381 -37.01 -1.25 -2.70
N LEU A 382 -36.54 -1.64 -1.52
CA LEU A 382 -35.15 -1.45 -1.10
C LEU A 382 -34.19 -2.40 -1.81
N TYR A 383 -34.50 -3.69 -1.86
CA TYR A 383 -33.63 -4.76 -2.38
C TYR A 383 -34.38 -5.79 -3.23
N GLN A 384 -33.71 -6.33 -4.25
CA GLN A 384 -34.25 -7.40 -5.09
C GLN A 384 -34.14 -8.75 -4.38
N VAL A 385 -35.14 -9.09 -3.57
CA VAL A 385 -35.19 -10.33 -2.76
C VAL A 385 -35.13 -11.64 -3.57
N ARG A 386 -35.42 -11.59 -4.88
CA ARG A 386 -35.38 -12.76 -5.77
C ARG A 386 -33.96 -13.12 -6.23
N ASN A 387 -32.99 -12.23 -6.07
CA ASN A 387 -31.61 -12.51 -6.43
C ASN A 387 -31.02 -13.50 -5.42
N GLN A 388 -30.59 -14.67 -5.90
CA GLN A 388 -29.88 -15.68 -5.12
C GLN A 388 -28.48 -15.96 -5.67
N SER A 389 -28.23 -15.56 -6.91
CA SER A 389 -26.95 -15.72 -7.59
C SER A 389 -26.64 -14.52 -8.49
N PRO A 390 -25.36 -14.30 -8.85
CA PRO A 390 -24.98 -13.22 -9.76
C PRO A 390 -25.67 -13.27 -11.14
N LYS A 391 -26.17 -14.44 -11.58
CA LYS A 391 -26.88 -14.55 -12.87
C LYS A 391 -28.30 -14.02 -12.83
N ASP A 392 -28.91 -13.94 -11.65
CA ASP A 392 -30.30 -13.48 -11.47
C ASP A 392 -30.45 -11.97 -11.71
N LYS A 393 -29.32 -11.23 -11.64
CA LYS A 393 -29.25 -9.79 -11.91
C LYS A 393 -29.74 -9.39 -13.30
N ILE A 394 -29.73 -10.32 -14.25
CA ILE A 394 -30.23 -10.11 -15.61
C ILE A 394 -31.75 -10.41 -15.69
N ALA A 395 -32.25 -11.27 -14.80
CA ALA A 395 -33.62 -11.74 -14.81
C ALA A 395 -34.59 -10.81 -14.06
N PHE A 396 -34.10 -10.07 -13.06
CA PHE A 396 -34.94 -9.24 -12.19
C PHE A 396 -34.51 -7.76 -12.17
N PRO A 397 -35.46 -6.82 -12.00
CA PRO A 397 -35.13 -5.40 -12.00
C PRO A 397 -34.26 -5.02 -10.79
N ILE A 398 -33.34 -4.10 -11.00
CA ILE A 398 -32.55 -3.49 -9.92
C ILE A 398 -33.44 -2.64 -9.01
N ARG A 399 -33.11 -2.62 -7.72
CA ARG A 399 -33.85 -1.89 -6.67
C ARG A 399 -33.04 -0.72 -6.14
N LEU A 400 -33.55 -0.03 -5.13
CA LEU A 400 -33.00 1.26 -4.69
C LEU A 400 -31.53 1.15 -4.24
N ASN A 401 -31.19 0.14 -3.44
CA ASN A 401 -29.81 -0.05 -2.98
C ASN A 401 -28.82 -0.30 -4.13
N ASP A 402 -29.22 -1.10 -5.12
CA ASP A 402 -28.41 -1.40 -6.31
C ASP A 402 -28.19 -0.14 -7.17
N ARG A 403 -29.24 0.67 -7.34
CA ARG A 403 -29.14 1.96 -8.05
C ARG A 403 -28.19 2.93 -7.35
N LEU A 404 -28.24 3.02 -6.02
CA LEU A 404 -27.30 3.82 -5.22
C LEU A 404 -25.86 3.31 -5.37
N THR A 405 -25.65 1.99 -5.23
CA THR A 405 -24.35 1.34 -5.42
C THR A 405 -23.77 1.66 -6.80
N GLY A 406 -24.58 1.51 -7.85
CA GLY A 406 -24.20 1.77 -9.22
C GLY A 406 -23.90 3.24 -9.50
N LEU A 407 -24.64 4.16 -8.86
CA LEU A 407 -24.39 5.60 -8.97
C LEU A 407 -23.02 5.96 -8.39
N ARG A 408 -22.70 5.49 -7.18
CA ARG A 408 -21.40 5.73 -6.54
C ARG A 408 -20.26 5.13 -7.36
N ASN A 409 -20.37 3.86 -7.75
CA ASN A 409 -19.34 3.18 -8.54
C ASN A 409 -19.01 3.97 -9.83
N ARG A 410 -20.05 4.46 -10.54
CA ARG A 410 -19.86 5.29 -11.74
C ARG A 410 -19.29 6.66 -11.42
N LEU A 411 -19.72 7.31 -10.34
CA LEU A 411 -19.17 8.59 -9.89
C LEU A 411 -17.66 8.49 -9.64
N GLU A 412 -17.22 7.35 -9.11
CA GLU A 412 -15.84 7.10 -8.71
C GLU A 412 -14.99 6.38 -9.77
N ARG A 413 -15.43 6.28 -11.04
CA ARG A 413 -14.59 5.68 -12.10
C ARG A 413 -13.37 6.50 -12.48
N GLY A 414 -13.39 7.80 -12.24
CA GLY A 414 -12.28 8.71 -12.45
C GLY A 414 -12.25 9.80 -11.39
N ASP A 415 -11.26 10.68 -11.47
CA ASP A 415 -11.11 11.83 -10.59
C ASP A 415 -11.59 13.09 -11.31
N ALA A 416 -12.70 13.65 -10.84
CA ALA A 416 -13.33 14.86 -11.36
C ALA A 416 -14.44 15.34 -10.41
N ALA A 417 -14.88 16.58 -10.58
CA ALA A 417 -16.04 17.11 -9.86
C ALA A 417 -17.32 16.34 -10.25
N PRO A 418 -18.28 16.15 -9.33
CA PRO A 418 -19.58 15.58 -9.68
C PRO A 418 -20.32 16.46 -10.68
N THR A 419 -20.72 15.87 -11.79
CA THR A 419 -21.59 16.55 -12.76
C THR A 419 -22.98 16.82 -12.18
N ALA A 420 -23.71 17.76 -12.76
CA ALA A 420 -25.09 18.04 -12.38
C ALA A 420 -26.00 16.80 -12.51
N ALA A 421 -25.70 15.88 -13.43
CA ALA A 421 -26.45 14.64 -13.59
C ALA A 421 -26.31 13.71 -12.38
N TYR A 422 -25.10 13.53 -11.83
CA TYR A 422 -24.90 12.71 -10.63
C TYR A 422 -25.67 13.27 -9.43
N ARG A 423 -25.63 14.60 -9.23
CA ARG A 423 -26.34 15.27 -8.14
C ARG A 423 -27.85 15.13 -8.27
N ARG A 424 -28.38 15.29 -9.49
CA ARG A 424 -29.80 15.12 -9.79
C ARG A 424 -30.26 13.69 -9.52
N VAL A 425 -29.55 12.68 -10.04
CA VAL A 425 -29.91 11.28 -9.83
C VAL A 425 -29.86 10.93 -8.34
N TYR A 426 -28.86 11.40 -7.60
CA TYR A 426 -28.83 11.20 -6.15
C TYR A 426 -30.03 11.85 -5.45
N THR A 427 -30.41 13.07 -5.83
CA THR A 427 -31.59 13.77 -5.27
C THR A 427 -32.86 12.95 -5.50
N GLU A 428 -33.04 12.41 -6.71
CA GLU A 428 -34.20 11.57 -7.06
C GLU A 428 -34.21 10.26 -6.24
N LEU A 429 -33.08 9.55 -6.15
CA LEU A 429 -32.99 8.30 -5.39
C LEU A 429 -33.11 8.53 -3.87
N SER A 430 -32.58 9.63 -3.35
CA SER A 430 -32.70 9.99 -1.93
C SER A 430 -34.15 10.30 -1.55
N ALA A 431 -34.89 10.99 -2.42
CA ALA A 431 -36.31 11.24 -2.21
C ALA A 431 -37.12 9.93 -2.18
N GLU A 432 -36.85 9.02 -3.12
CA GLU A 432 -37.48 7.68 -3.14
C GLU A 432 -37.14 6.86 -1.88
N LEU A 433 -35.90 6.97 -1.38
CA LEU A 433 -35.50 6.37 -0.12
C LEU A 433 -36.30 6.95 1.04
N ASP A 434 -36.38 8.27 1.15
CA ASP A 434 -37.07 8.93 2.25
C ASP A 434 -38.58 8.63 2.25
N GLU A 435 -39.22 8.52 1.10
CA GLU A 435 -40.61 8.05 0.98
C GLU A 435 -40.76 6.61 1.52
N THR A 436 -39.85 5.71 1.15
CA THR A 436 -39.84 4.32 1.65
C THR A 436 -39.61 4.26 3.16
N MET A 437 -38.74 5.12 3.69
CA MET A 437 -38.45 5.21 5.12
C MET A 437 -39.63 5.75 5.92
N GLN A 438 -40.35 6.75 5.39
CA GLN A 438 -41.59 7.25 6.01
C GLN A 438 -42.67 6.17 6.02
N ALA A 439 -42.82 5.40 4.95
CA ALA A 439 -43.76 4.28 4.91
C ALA A 439 -43.42 3.20 5.96
N LEU A 440 -42.14 2.86 6.12
CA LEU A 440 -41.69 1.95 7.18
C LEU A 440 -41.98 2.51 8.58
N GLU A 441 -41.74 3.80 8.81
CA GLU A 441 -42.01 4.45 10.09
C GLU A 441 -43.51 4.41 10.45
N VAL A 442 -44.41 4.59 9.48
CA VAL A 442 -45.85 4.43 9.70
C VAL A 442 -46.19 2.99 10.10
N LEU A 443 -45.70 1.99 9.35
CA LEU A 443 -45.93 0.57 9.70
C LEU A 443 -45.38 0.24 11.09
N PHE A 444 -44.26 0.82 11.50
CA PHE A 444 -43.65 0.58 12.81
C PHE A 444 -44.38 1.27 13.96
N THR A 445 -44.88 2.49 13.75
CA THR A 445 -45.53 3.28 14.81
C THR A 445 -47.00 2.94 14.98
N GLU A 446 -47.69 2.57 13.89
CA GLU A 446 -49.11 2.26 13.89
C GLU A 446 -49.36 0.74 13.90
N ASP A 447 -48.99 0.03 12.83
CA ASP A 447 -49.39 -1.36 12.64
C ASP A 447 -48.64 -2.33 13.56
N LEU A 448 -47.33 -2.15 13.74
CA LEU A 448 -46.55 -2.95 14.68
C LEU A 448 -46.98 -2.69 16.13
N SER A 449 -47.35 -1.47 16.47
CA SER A 449 -47.88 -1.12 17.80
C SER A 449 -49.22 -1.82 18.07
N ARG A 450 -50.10 -1.83 17.06
CA ARG A 450 -51.36 -2.59 17.10
C ARG A 450 -51.11 -4.10 17.22
N LEU A 451 -50.21 -4.65 16.42
CA LEU A 451 -49.83 -6.07 16.48
C LEU A 451 -49.27 -6.44 17.85
N ASN A 452 -48.37 -5.62 18.40
CA ASN A 452 -47.81 -5.81 19.74
C ASN A 452 -48.86 -5.76 20.85
N THR A 453 -49.90 -4.93 20.68
CA THR A 453 -51.03 -4.89 21.62
C THR A 453 -51.79 -6.21 21.63
N GLU A 454 -52.07 -6.79 20.45
CA GLU A 454 -52.76 -8.09 20.37
C GLU A 454 -51.87 -9.27 20.80
N LEU A 455 -50.58 -9.25 20.45
CA LEU A 455 -49.60 -10.23 20.94
C LEU A 455 -49.56 -10.25 22.47
N ASN A 456 -49.52 -9.07 23.10
CA ASN A 456 -49.50 -8.96 24.56
C ASN A 456 -50.82 -9.46 25.19
N ARG A 457 -51.98 -9.16 24.58
CA ARG A 457 -53.27 -9.71 25.04
C ARG A 457 -53.31 -11.24 24.96
N ALA A 458 -52.65 -11.83 23.97
CA ALA A 458 -52.50 -13.27 23.83
C ALA A 458 -51.40 -13.87 24.73
N GLY A 459 -50.70 -13.05 25.54
CA GLY A 459 -49.59 -13.51 26.39
C GLY A 459 -48.34 -13.93 25.62
N LEU A 460 -48.19 -13.44 24.39
CA LEU A 460 -47.08 -13.79 23.49
C LEU A 460 -45.97 -12.73 23.54
N PRO A 461 -44.73 -13.10 23.17
CA PRO A 461 -43.63 -12.14 23.08
C PRO A 461 -43.94 -11.00 22.13
N ARG A 462 -43.57 -9.79 22.52
CA ARG A 462 -43.66 -8.60 21.64
C ARG A 462 -42.50 -8.56 20.66
N VAL A 463 -42.72 -7.94 19.52
CA VAL A 463 -41.71 -7.64 18.51
C VAL A 463 -41.03 -6.32 18.83
N ILE A 464 -39.70 -6.27 18.72
CA ILE A 464 -38.87 -5.13 19.10
C ILE A 464 -38.02 -4.69 17.90
N ILE A 465 -38.03 -3.38 17.63
CA ILE A 465 -37.15 -2.75 16.65
C ILE A 465 -35.78 -2.58 17.28
N ARG A 466 -34.73 -3.06 16.60
CA ARG A 466 -33.34 -3.00 17.10
C ARG A 466 -32.57 -1.97 16.29
N ASP A 467 -32.15 -0.89 16.94
CA ASP A 467 -31.40 0.20 16.28
C ASP A 467 -30.01 -0.24 15.79
N ARG A 468 -29.41 -1.26 16.42
CA ARG A 468 -28.05 -1.74 16.10
C ARG A 468 -27.91 -2.39 14.71
N LEU A 469 -29.00 -2.65 13.99
CA LEU A 469 -28.95 -3.26 12.66
C LEU A 469 -28.78 -2.23 11.53
N ILE A 470 -28.83 -0.93 11.86
CA ILE A 470 -28.75 0.18 10.91
C ILE A 470 -27.37 0.86 10.95
N THR A 471 -26.68 0.78 12.08
CA THR A 471 -25.40 1.44 12.33
C THR A 471 -24.35 0.45 12.85
N GLU A 472 -23.67 -0.22 11.93
CA GLU A 472 -22.31 -0.75 12.12
C GLU A 472 -21.48 -0.51 10.86
#